data_AF-A0A4R6W801-F1
#
_entry.id   AF-A0A4R6W801-F1
#
_cell.length_a   1.000
_cell.length_b   1.000
_cell.length_c   1.000
_cell.angle_alpha   90.00
_cell.angle_beta   90.00
_cell.angle_gamma   90.00
#
_symmetry.space_group_name_H-M   'P 1'
#
loop_
_entity.id
_entity.type
_entity.pdbx_description
1 polymer ?
#
loop_
_entity_poly.entity_id
_entity_poly.type
_entity_poly.pdbx_seq_one_letter_code
_entity_poly.pdbx_strand_id
1 'polypeptide(L)' 'MDMQQVFTYLFGAIVVLVPLFALYKCLVNGQIKKTAKVLWMLGIIIIPVFGGLVYLFMNEAKVDQ' A
#
# COMPACT_ATOMS: atom_id res chain seq x y z
N MET A 1 23.62 11.56 -0.17
CA MET A 1 22.49 10.68 0.16
C MET A 1 23.10 9.42 0.73
N ASP A 2 22.83 9.12 2.00
CA ASP A 2 23.30 7.87 2.59
C ASP A 2 22.63 6.68 1.90
N MET A 3 23.36 5.57 1.79
CA MET A 3 22.86 4.34 1.15
C MET A 3 21.51 3.91 1.76
N GLN A 4 21.34 4.08 3.08
CA GLN A 4 20.09 3.83 3.78
C GLN A 4 18.92 4.69 3.26
N GLN A 5 19.13 5.99 3.04
CA GLN A 5 18.10 6.87 2.49
C GLN A 5 17.68 6.45 1.08
N VAL A 6 18.63 6.06 0.24
CA VAL A 6 18.36 5.57 -1.12
C VAL A 6 17.48 4.32 -1.07
N PHE A 7 17.81 3.36 -0.20
CA PHE A 7 16.97 2.18 0.01
C PHE A 7 15.58 2.55 0.53
N THR A 8 15.47 3.47 1.50
CA THR A 8 14.17 3.91 2.02
C THR A 8 13.30 4.51 0.92
N TYR A 9 13.85 5.36 0.05
CA TYR A 9 13.08 5.95 -1.05
C TYR A 9 12.69 4.93 -2.11
N LEU A 10 13.59 4.00 -2.48
CA LEU A 10 13.29 2.93 -3.44
C LEU A 10 12.17 2.03 -2.93
N PHE A 11 12.28 1.56 -1.67
CA PHE A 11 11.25 0.72 -1.06
C PHE A 11 9.94 1.48 -0.91
N GLY A 12 9.97 2.73 -0.45
CA GLY A 12 8.79 3.59 -0.35
C GLY A 12 8.08 3.77 -1.70
N ALA A 13 8.85 4.02 -2.76
CA ALA A 13 8.32 4.16 -4.11
C ALA A 13 7.65 2.85 -4.60
N ILE A 14 8.29 1.70 -4.38
CA ILE A 14 7.72 0.39 -4.76
C ILE A 14 6.42 0.11 -4.00
N VAL A 15 6.41 0.36 -2.69
CA VAL A 15 5.24 0.15 -1.82
C VAL A 15 4.05 1.00 -2.24
N VAL A 16 4.27 2.16 -2.87
CA VAL A 16 3.20 3.02 -3.40
C VAL A 16 2.82 2.64 -4.84
N LEU A 17 3.81 2.43 -5.72
CA LEU A 17 3.59 2.21 -7.15
C LEU A 17 2.97 0.85 -7.46
N VAL A 18 3.36 -0.21 -6.74
CA VAL A 18 2.85 -1.57 -6.99
C VAL A 18 1.35 -1.67 -6.72
N PRO A 19 0.82 -1.22 -5.56
CA PRO A 19 -0.62 -1.19 -5.32
C PRO A 19 -1.38 -0.32 -6.33
N LEU A 20 -0.84 0.86 -6.68
CA LEU A 20 -1.47 1.75 -7.67
C LEU A 20 -1.56 1.08 -9.04
N PHE A 21 -0.50 0.41 -9.48
CA PHE A 21 -0.50 -0.32 -10.73
C PHE A 21 -1.48 -1.50 -10.72
N ALA A 22 -1.54 -2.24 -9.61
CA ALA A 22 -2.49 -3.34 -9.43
C ALA A 22 -3.94 -2.84 -9.46
N LEU A 23 -4.24 -1.70 -8.82
CA LEU A 23 -5.56 -1.05 -8.86
C LEU A 23 -5.92 -0.64 -10.28
N TYR A 24 -5.01 0.03 -10.99
CA TYR A 24 -5.20 0.40 -12.39
C TYR A 24 -5.52 -0.82 -13.26
N LYS A 25 -4.72 -1.88 -13.15
CA LYS A 25 -4.97 -3.13 -13.89
C LYS A 25 -6.33 -3.75 -13.54
N CYS A 26 -6.73 -3.74 -12.27
CA CYS A 26 -8.03 -4.24 -11.84
C CYS A 26 -9.19 -3.43 -12.45
N LEU A 27 -9.07 -2.11 -12.46
CA LEU A 27 -10.10 -1.21 -12.99
C LEU A 27 -10.27 -1.37 -14.51
N VAL A 28 -9.16 -1.37 -15.25
CA VAL A 28 -9.15 -1.41 -16.72
C VAL A 28 -9.41 -2.82 -17.27
N ASN A 29 -9.26 -3.88 -16.48
CA ASN A 29 -9.52 -5.23 -16.95
C ASN A 29 -11.03 -5.47 -17.18
N GLY A 30 -11.45 -5.46 -18.44
CA GLY A 30 -12.84 -5.70 -18.85
C GLY A 30 -13.34 -7.12 -18.63
N GLN A 31 -12.45 -8.08 -18.36
CA GLN A 31 -12.81 -9.50 -18.18
C GLN A 31 -13.13 -9.89 -16.74
N ILE A 32 -12.82 -9.03 -15.76
CA ILE A 32 -13.11 -9.30 -14.35
C ILE A 32 -14.56 -8.88 -14.04
N LYS A 33 -15.35 -9.82 -13.50
CA LYS A 33 -16.70 -9.57 -12.99
C LYS A 33 -16.68 -8.46 -11.93
N LYS A 34 -17.71 -7.60 -11.88
CA LYS A 34 -17.80 -6.46 -10.95
C LYS A 34 -17.51 -6.85 -9.49
N THR A 35 -18.09 -7.95 -9.00
CA THR A 35 -17.87 -8.42 -7.62
C THR A 35 -16.42 -8.79 -7.35
N ALA A 36 -15.76 -9.46 -8.31
CA ALA A 36 -14.35 -9.82 -8.20
C ALA A 36 -13.46 -8.58 -8.23
N LYS A 37 -13.80 -7.54 -9.01
CA LYS A 37 -13.07 -6.26 -8.98
C LYS A 37 -13.09 -5.62 -7.59
N VAL A 38 -14.24 -5.60 -6.92
CA VAL A 38 -14.36 -5.04 -5.57
C VAL A 38 -13.50 -5.80 -4.58
N LEU A 39 -13.53 -7.14 -4.61
CA LEU A 39 -12.67 -7.99 -3.78
C LEU A 39 -11.18 -7.72 -4.02
N TRP A 40 -10.76 -7.60 -5.28
CA TRP A 40 -9.37 -7.26 -5.62
C TRP A 40 -8.96 -5.87 -5.14
N MET A 41 -9.82 -4.86 -5.32
CA MET A 41 -9.55 -3.51 -4.84
C MET A 41 -9.41 -3.48 -3.31
N LEU A 42 -10.30 -4.16 -2.59
CA LEU A 42 -10.23 -4.29 -1.13
C LEU A 42 -8.93 -4.98 -0.70
N GLY A 43 -8.56 -6.08 -1.35
CA GLY A 43 -7.30 -6.78 -1.08
C GLY A 43 -6.04 -5.95 -1.34
N ILE A 44 -6.05 -5.08 -2.36
CA ILE A 44 -4.92 -4.20 -2.65
C ILE A 44 -4.82 -3.05 -1.63
N ILE A 45 -5.95 -2.48 -1.22
CA ILE A 45 -6.01 -1.34 -0.29
C ILE A 45 -5.71 -1.78 1.15
N ILE A 46 -6.00 -3.03 1.52
CA ILE A 46 -5.81 -3.51 2.89
C ILE A 46 -4.34 -3.39 3.33
N ILE A 47 -3.37 -3.65 2.44
CA ILE A 47 -1.95 -3.65 2.78
C ILE A 47 -1.45 -2.25 3.21
N PRO A 48 -1.60 -1.18 2.40
CA PRO A 48 -1.16 0.16 2.81
C PRO A 48 -1.97 0.72 3.99
N VAL A 49 -3.27 0.40 4.09
CA VAL A 49 -4.11 0.85 5.22
C VAL A 49 -3.64 0.20 6.52
N PHE A 50 -3.44 -1.12 6.56
CA PHE A 50 -2.93 -1.80 7.74
C PHE A 50 -1.51 -1.37 8.08
N GLY A 51 -0.62 -1.22 7.09
CA GLY A 51 0.72 -0.70 7.32
C GLY A 51 0.72 0.70 7.94
N GLY A 52 -0.16 1.59 7.45
CA GLY A 52 -0.35 2.94 8.00
C GLY A 52 -0.93 2.92 9.42
N LEU A 53 -1.93 2.08 9.68
CA LEU A 53 -2.51 1.92 11.02
C LEU A 53 -1.48 1.38 12.03
N VAL A 54 -0.73 0.34 11.67
CA VAL A 54 0.35 -0.20 12.51
C VAL A 54 1.38 0.88 12.80
N TYR A 55 1.80 1.65 11.78
CA TYR A 55 2.71 2.77 11.98
C TYR A 55 2.15 3.81 12.96
N LEU A 56 0.89 4.22 12.79
CA LEU A 56 0.23 5.19 13.68
C LEU A 56 0.18 4.68 15.12
N PHE A 57 -0.30 3.45 15.36
CA PHE A 57 -0.37 2.88 16.70
C PHE A 57 0.99 2.70 17.36
N MET A 58 2.01 2.28 16.60
CA MET A 58 3.38 2.18 17.12
C MET A 58 4.02 3.54 17.41
N ASN A 59 3.59 4.59 16.72
CA ASN A 59 4.12 5.94 16.91
C ASN A 59 3.40 6.66 18.05
N GLU A 60 2.09 6.48 18.23
CA GLU A 60 1.37 6.97 19.41
C GLU A 60 1.88 6.31 20.69
N ALA A 61 2.15 5.00 20.67
CA ALA A 61 2.74 4.28 21.79
C ALA A 61 4.14 4.80 22.22
N LYS A 62 4.84 5.56 21.36
CA LYS A 62 6.14 6.18 21.67
C LYS A 62 6.03 7.61 22.19
N VAL A 63 4.90 8.28 21.98
CA VAL A 63 4.68 9.66 22.45
C VAL A 63 4.20 9.67 23.92
N ASP A 64 3.59 8.58 24.37
CA ASP A 64 3.12 8.40 25.76
C ASP A 64 4.15 7.73 26.70
N GLN A 65 5.43 7.59 26.28
CA GLN A 65 6.55 7.16 27.15
C GLN A 65 7.54 8.29 27.38
#